data_AF-A0A2X2K1V2-F1
#
_entry.id   AF-A0A2X2K1V2-F1
#
_cell.length_a   1.000
_cell.length_b   1.000
_cell.length_c   1.000
_cell.angle_alpha   90.00
_cell.angle_beta   90.00
_cell.angle_gamma   90.00
#
_symmetry.space_group_name_H-M   'P 1'
#
loop_
_entity.id
_entity.type
_entity.pdbx_description
1 polymer ?
#
loop_
_entity_poly.entity_id
_entity_poly.type
_entity_poly.pdbx_seq_one_letter_code
_entity_poly.pdbx_strand_id
1 'polypeptide(L)' 'MVENIDALSAGQRNKINDNLDELYLSKRLAEIHTQVPIDSEALFEKMSFATTLNHILSICNEHELHVSGKYISSHF' A
#
# COMPACT_ATOMS: atom_id res chain seq x y z
N MET A 1 20.06 -8.10 -13.36
CA MET A 1 21.45 -7.65 -13.50
C MET A 1 21.46 -6.16 -13.72
N VAL A 2 22.51 -5.46 -13.32
CA VAL A 2 22.72 -4.07 -13.74
C VAL A 2 23.20 -4.11 -15.19
N GLU A 3 22.27 -3.95 -16.12
CA GLU A 3 22.57 -3.92 -17.55
C GLU A 3 23.25 -2.58 -17.91
N ASN A 4 24.13 -2.59 -18.92
CA ASN A 4 24.82 -1.40 -19.44
C ASN A 4 25.83 -0.73 -18.50
N ILE A 5 26.41 -1.45 -17.55
CA ILE A 5 27.42 -0.90 -16.64
C ILE A 5 28.64 -0.31 -17.40
N ASP A 6 28.98 -0.89 -18.56
CA ASP A 6 30.11 -0.46 -19.39
C ASP A 6 29.92 0.91 -20.06
N ALA A 7 28.68 1.38 -20.18
CA ALA A 7 28.38 2.71 -20.72
C ALA A 7 28.64 3.84 -19.70
N LEU A 8 28.93 3.50 -18.43
CA LEU A 8 29.11 4.45 -17.35
C LEU A 8 30.56 4.95 -17.21
N SER A 9 30.72 6.15 -16.67
CA SER A 9 32.05 6.66 -16.30
C SER A 9 32.71 5.73 -15.27
N ALA A 10 34.05 5.70 -15.25
CA ALA A 10 34.79 4.83 -14.34
C ALA A 10 34.42 5.06 -12.86
N GLY A 11 34.20 6.32 -12.46
CA GLY A 11 33.78 6.64 -11.09
C GLY A 11 32.38 6.13 -10.73
N GLN A 12 31.45 6.08 -11.69
CA GLN A 12 30.13 5.49 -11.48
C GLN A 12 30.21 3.96 -11.41
N ARG A 13 30.98 3.34 -12.31
CA ARG A 13 31.21 1.89 -12.31
C ARG A 13 31.80 1.41 -10.99
N ASN A 14 32.85 2.08 -10.50
CA ASN A 14 33.50 1.72 -9.26
C ASN A 14 32.52 1.76 -8.08
N LYS A 15 31.74 2.84 -7.93
CA LYS A 15 30.72 2.95 -6.86
C LYS A 15 29.69 1.83 -6.90
N ILE A 16 29.25 1.43 -8.09
CA ILE A 16 28.27 0.34 -8.27
C ILE A 16 28.91 -1.01 -7.94
N ASN A 17 30.12 -1.26 -8.46
CA ASN A 17 30.84 -2.52 -8.24
C ASN A 17 31.20 -2.71 -6.77
N ASP A 18 31.60 -1.63 -6.08
CA ASP A 18 31.95 -1.65 -4.66
C ASP A 18 30.74 -1.97 -3.76
N ASN A 19 29.50 -1.82 -4.26
CA ASN A 19 28.26 -1.98 -3.49
C ASN A 19 27.24 -2.91 -4.19
N LEU A 20 27.72 -3.83 -5.03
CA LEU A 20 26.86 -4.61 -5.92
C LEU A 20 25.91 -5.54 -5.14
N ASP A 21 26.41 -6.14 -4.07
CA ASP A 21 25.64 -7.07 -3.23
C ASP A 21 24.55 -6.32 -2.43
N GLU A 22 24.87 -5.13 -1.90
CA GLU A 22 23.92 -4.26 -1.23
C GLU A 22 22.82 -3.81 -2.19
N LEU A 23 23.17 -3.50 -3.45
CA LEU A 23 22.19 -3.14 -4.47
C LEU A 23 21.24 -4.31 -4.79
N TYR A 24 21.74 -5.54 -4.89
CA TYR A 24 20.90 -6.71 -5.09
C TYR A 24 19.98 -6.99 -3.90
N LEU A 25 20.51 -6.87 -2.68
CA LEU A 25 19.72 -7.02 -1.46
C LEU A 25 18.63 -5.93 -1.37
N SER A 26 19.02 -4.67 -1.58
CA SER A 26 18.11 -3.52 -1.55
C SER A 26 16.97 -3.70 -2.57
N LYS A 27 17.29 -4.15 -3.79
CA LYS A 27 16.26 -4.45 -4.80
C LYS A 27 15.27 -5.49 -4.31
N ARG A 28 15.75 -6.61 -3.75
CA ARG A 28 14.89 -7.69 -3.24
C ARG A 28 14.00 -7.22 -2.10
N LEU A 29 14.52 -6.38 -1.21
CA LEU A 29 13.77 -5.83 -0.08
C LEU A 29 12.72 -4.81 -0.53
N ALA A 30 13.00 -4.04 -1.57
CA ALA A 30 12.10 -3.04 -2.11
C ALA A 30 11.06 -3.61 -3.09
N GLU A 31 11.17 -4.89 -3.46
CA GLU A 31 10.30 -5.51 -4.45
C GLU A 31 8.86 -5.62 -3.92
N ILE A 32 7.92 -5.03 -4.64
CA ILE A 32 6.49 -5.17 -4.35
C ILE A 32 6.02 -6.47 -5.01
N HIS A 33 5.73 -7.49 -4.19
CA HIS A 33 5.20 -8.75 -4.67
C HIS A 33 3.74 -8.60 -5.09
N THR A 34 3.45 -8.79 -6.37
CA THR A 34 2.09 -8.70 -6.93
C THR A 34 1.40 -10.07 -7.06
N GLN A 35 2.14 -11.16 -7.00
CA GLN A 35 1.64 -12.54 -7.08
C GLN A 35 1.38 -13.11 -5.68
N VAL A 36 0.62 -12.37 -4.88
CA VAL A 36 0.21 -12.81 -3.54
C VAL A 36 -1.02 -13.69 -3.70
N PRO A 37 -1.08 -14.89 -3.08
CA PRO A 37 -2.24 -15.78 -3.16
C PRO A 37 -3.39 -15.23 -2.30
N ILE A 38 -3.97 -14.10 -2.72
CA ILE A 38 -5.15 -13.49 -2.11
C ILE A 38 -6.38 -14.04 -2.81
N ASP A 39 -7.26 -14.64 -2.04
CA ASP A 39 -8.61 -15.00 -2.48
C ASP A 39 -9.46 -13.73 -2.57
N SER A 40 -9.42 -13.09 -3.74
CA SER A 40 -10.10 -11.82 -3.98
C SER A 40 -11.63 -11.96 -3.93
N GLU A 41 -12.19 -13.08 -4.39
CA GLU A 41 -13.63 -13.33 -4.36
C GLU A 41 -14.14 -13.39 -2.91
N ALA A 42 -13.51 -14.21 -2.06
CA ALA A 42 -13.86 -14.27 -0.64
C ALA A 42 -13.59 -12.95 0.09
N LEU A 43 -12.57 -12.19 -0.32
CA LEU A 43 -12.29 -10.87 0.24
C LEU A 43 -13.40 -9.88 -0.09
N PHE A 44 -13.85 -9.82 -1.36
CA PHE A 44 -14.92 -8.91 -1.76
C PHE A 44 -16.25 -9.24 -1.09
N GLU A 45 -16.57 -10.52 -0.87
CA GLU A 45 -17.75 -10.91 -0.09
C GLU A 45 -17.68 -10.39 1.36
N LYS A 46 -16.52 -10.53 2.00
CA LYS A 46 -16.29 -10.01 3.37
C LYS A 46 -16.23 -8.49 3.43
N MET A 47 -15.89 -7.84 2.34
CA MET A 47 -15.89 -6.38 2.18
C MET A 47 -17.27 -5.84 1.75
N SER A 48 -18.30 -6.68 1.64
CA SER A 48 -19.65 -6.20 1.33
C SER A 48 -20.07 -5.14 2.35
N PHE A 49 -20.24 -3.91 1.86
CA PHE A 49 -20.62 -2.78 2.69
C PHE A 49 -22.09 -2.93 3.09
N ALA A 50 -22.34 -3.56 4.24
CA ALA A 50 -23.67 -3.84 4.78
C ALA A 50 -24.02 -2.94 5.98
N THR A 51 -23.33 -1.81 6.11
CA THR A 51 -23.52 -0.91 7.25
C THR A 51 -24.78 -0.08 7.06
N THR A 52 -25.72 -0.18 8.00
CA THR A 52 -26.92 0.68 7.99
C THR A 52 -26.56 2.10 8.44
N LEU A 53 -27.33 3.09 7.98
CA LEU A 53 -27.17 4.49 8.41
C LEU A 53 -27.14 4.62 9.94
N ASN A 54 -28.01 3.87 10.63
CA ASN A 54 -28.06 3.86 12.10
C ASN A 54 -26.75 3.35 12.72
N HIS A 55 -26.14 2.32 12.14
CA HIS A 55 -24.86 1.81 12.63
C HIS A 55 -23.73 2.82 12.40
N ILE A 56 -23.72 3.51 11.26
CA ILE A 56 -22.76 4.58 10.97
C ILE A 56 -22.89 5.72 11.99
N LEU A 57 -24.11 6.19 12.25
CA LEU A 57 -24.36 7.26 13.22
C LEU A 57 -24.02 6.84 14.65
N SER A 58 -24.24 5.57 15.00
CA SER A 58 -23.82 5.02 16.29
C SER A 58 -22.30 5.06 16.47
N ILE A 59 -21.53 4.66 15.47
CA ILE A 59 -20.05 4.74 15.47
C ILE A 59 -19.61 6.20 15.59
N CYS A 60 -20.26 7.12 14.87
CA CYS A 60 -19.95 8.55 14.98
C CYS A 60 -20.19 9.08 16.40
N ASN A 61 -21.24 8.61 17.08
CA ASN A 61 -21.51 9.02 18.45
C ASN A 61 -20.51 8.39 19.44
N GLU A 62 -20.19 7.11 19.30
CA GLU A 62 -19.24 6.38 20.16
C GLU A 62 -17.83 6.98 20.13
N HIS A 63 -17.40 7.48 18.97
CA HIS A 63 -16.07 8.08 18.78
C HIS A 63 -16.08 9.61 18.76
N GLU A 64 -17.15 10.26 19.23
CA GLU A 64 -17.27 11.72 19.32
C GLU A 64 -17.09 12.46 17.98
N LEU A 65 -17.40 11.80 16.86
CA LEU A 65 -17.33 12.33 15.49
C LEU A 65 -18.57 13.17 15.15
N HIS A 66 -18.89 14.16 15.99
CA HIS A 66 -20.15 14.91 15.91
C HIS A 66 -20.38 15.64 14.59
N VAL A 67 -19.33 16.21 13.99
CA VAL A 67 -19.41 16.91 12.69
C VAL A 67 -19.75 15.93 11.58
N SER A 68 -19.05 14.79 11.52
CA SER A 68 -19.31 13.74 10.53
C SER A 68 -20.69 13.12 10.71
N GLY A 69 -21.09 12.83 11.95
CA GLY A 69 -22.43 12.31 12.25
C GLY A 69 -23.54 13.26 11.78
N LYS A 70 -23.41 14.57 12.06
CA LYS A 70 -24.37 15.60 11.61
C LYS A 70 -24.43 15.73 10.09
N TYR A 71 -23.28 15.67 9.42
CA TYR A 71 -23.22 15.70 7.96
C TYR A 71 -23.95 14.50 7.36
N ILE A 72 -23.64 13.30 7.84
CA ILE A 72 -24.23 12.04 7.37
C ILE A 72 -25.75 12.06 7.57
N SER A 73 -26.23 12.41 8.77
CA SER A 73 -27.67 12.44 9.07
C SER A 73 -28.48 13.46 8.26
N SER A 74 -27.82 14.45 7.65
CA SER A 74 -28.50 15.50 6.87
C SER A 74 -28.45 15.28 5.36
N HIS A 75 -27.62 14.34 4.88
CA HIS A 75 -27.38 14.15 3.44
C HIS A 75 -27.64 12.73 2.95
N PHE A 76 -27.86 11.77 3.86
CA PHE A 76 -28.16 10.36 3.59
C PHE A 76 -29.25 9.87 4.53
#